data_AF-A0A2S3QFE7-F1
#
_entry.id   AF-A0A2S3QFE7-F1
#
_cell.length_a   1.000
_cell.length_b   1.000
_cell.length_c   1.000
_cell.angle_alpha   90.00
_cell.angle_beta   90.00
_cell.angle_gamma   90.00
#
_symmetry.space_group_name_H-M   'P 1'
#
loop_
_entity.id
_entity.type
_entity.pdbx_description
1 polymer ?
#
loop_
_entity_poly.entity_id
_entity_poly.type
_entity_poly.pdbx_seq_one_letter_code
_entity_poly.pdbx_strand_id
1 'polypeptide(L)'
;MTVFETIMDALTQLEELTERKIEAATQRNSTVLLQLLQSELDPLTQVNRYLFDIARLTDEERDVLRRHAEHWQARSQLLSTVLQSQLGYCDFVLTLLGQSQQPSVNVNF
;
A
#
# COMPACT_ATOMS: atom_id res chain seq x y z
N MET A 1 17.46 20.18 1.14
CA MET A 1 16.30 19.37 0.77
C MET A 1 15.05 20.15 1.12
N THR A 2 14.19 20.45 0.15
CA THR A 2 12.94 21.21 0.36
C THR A 2 11.84 20.30 0.92
N VAL A 3 10.75 20.88 1.43
CA VAL A 3 9.55 20.12 1.83
C VAL A 3 9.02 19.31 0.64
N PHE A 4 8.94 19.94 -0.54
CA PHE A 4 8.54 19.28 -1.77
C PHE A 4 9.41 18.05 -2.08
N GLU A 5 10.74 18.21 -2.12
CA GLU A 5 11.68 17.11 -2.39
C GLU A 5 11.52 15.97 -1.38
N THR A 6 11.33 16.32 -0.10
CA THR A 6 11.20 15.35 0.99
C THR A 6 9.91 14.52 0.90
N ILE A 7 8.78 15.15 0.56
CA ILE A 7 7.51 14.45 0.37
C ILE A 7 7.53 13.65 -0.93
N MET A 8 8.09 14.21 -1.99
CA MET A 8 8.18 13.58 -3.30
C MET A 8 9.02 12.28 -3.25
N ASP A 9 10.16 12.32 -2.56
CA ASP A 9 10.99 11.13 -2.32
C ASP A 9 10.22 10.06 -1.53
N ALA A 10 9.51 10.46 -0.47
CA ALA A 10 8.70 9.53 0.31
C ALA A 10 7.55 8.90 -0.50
N LEU A 11 6.83 9.69 -1.31
CA LEU A 11 5.78 9.16 -2.21
C LEU A 11 6.35 8.19 -3.25
N THR A 12 7.50 8.52 -3.84
CA THR A 12 8.17 7.65 -4.81
C THR A 12 8.56 6.30 -4.17
N GLN A 13 9.09 6.34 -2.95
CA GLN A 13 9.39 5.12 -2.19
C GLN A 13 8.13 4.30 -1.87
N LEU A 14 7.03 4.96 -1.51
CA LEU A 14 5.74 4.28 -1.26
C LEU A 14 5.19 3.60 -2.51
N GLU A 15 5.30 4.25 -3.66
CA GLU A 15 4.94 3.65 -4.95
C GLU A 15 5.77 2.40 -5.24
N GLU A 16 7.11 2.49 -5.13
CA GLU A 16 8.01 1.34 -5.38
C GLU A 16 7.74 0.18 -4.40
N LEU A 17 7.59 0.47 -3.11
CA LEU A 17 7.27 -0.53 -2.10
C LEU A 17 5.91 -1.17 -2.40
N THR A 18 4.93 -0.40 -2.89
CA THR A 18 3.62 -0.94 -3.26
C THR A 18 3.72 -1.89 -4.44
N GLU A 19 4.48 -1.56 -5.49
CA GLU A 19 4.73 -2.49 -6.59
C GLU A 19 5.40 -3.79 -6.13
N ARG A 20 6.43 -3.68 -5.30
CA ARG A 20 7.14 -4.85 -4.77
C ARG A 20 6.24 -5.71 -3.88
N LYS A 21 5.32 -5.10 -3.12
CA LYS A 21 4.31 -5.82 -2.34
C LYS A 21 3.31 -6.55 -3.25
N ILE A 22 2.88 -5.93 -4.35
CA ILE A 22 2.00 -6.58 -5.34
C ILE A 22 2.70 -7.79 -5.95
N GLU A 23 3.97 -7.65 -6.32
CA GLU A 23 4.77 -8.74 -6.86
C GLU A 23 4.94 -9.87 -5.83
N ALA A 24 5.39 -9.55 -4.61
CA ALA A 24 5.59 -10.52 -3.54
C ALA A 24 4.29 -11.25 -3.19
N ALA A 25 3.18 -10.52 -3.13
CA ALA A 25 1.86 -11.10 -2.98
C ALA A 25 1.57 -12.06 -4.14
N THR A 26 1.66 -11.62 -5.39
CA THR A 26 1.37 -12.46 -6.57
C THR A 26 2.22 -13.73 -6.61
N GLN A 27 3.47 -13.66 -6.17
CA GLN A 27 4.40 -14.80 -6.05
C GLN A 27 4.18 -15.65 -4.79
N ARG A 28 3.23 -15.28 -3.92
CA ARG A 28 2.93 -15.92 -2.62
C ARG A 28 4.13 -15.97 -1.68
N ASN A 29 5.01 -14.97 -1.77
CA ASN A 29 6.20 -14.84 -0.95
C ASN A 29 5.89 -14.02 0.30
N SER A 30 5.29 -14.67 1.30
CA SER A 30 4.84 -14.03 2.54
C SER A 30 5.98 -13.41 3.34
N THR A 31 7.17 -14.01 3.34
CA THR A 31 8.35 -13.49 4.04
C THR A 31 8.77 -12.13 3.48
N VAL A 32 8.89 -12.01 2.15
CA VAL A 32 9.24 -10.74 1.51
C VAL A 32 8.12 -9.71 1.69
N LEU A 33 6.86 -10.12 1.58
CA LEU A 33 5.72 -9.24 1.82
C LEU A 33 5.76 -8.61 3.23
N LEU A 34 6.05 -9.39 4.27
CA LEU A 34 6.17 -8.90 5.64
C LEU A 34 7.34 -7.92 5.82
N GLN A 35 8.48 -8.19 5.18
CA GLN A 35 9.63 -7.28 5.21
C GLN A 35 9.29 -5.94 4.55
N LEU A 36 8.61 -5.97 3.39
CA LEU A 36 8.21 -4.76 2.68
C LEU A 36 7.19 -3.93 3.45
N LEU A 37 6.27 -4.56 4.19
CA LEU A 37 5.34 -3.84 5.07
C LEU A 37 6.06 -3.10 6.20
N GLN A 38 7.16 -3.63 6.73
CA GLN A 38 7.97 -2.93 7.73
C GLN A 38 8.70 -1.73 7.10
N SER A 39 9.24 -1.90 5.89
CA SER A 39 9.94 -0.81 5.17
C SER A 39 9.02 0.36 4.79
N GLU A 40 7.71 0.14 4.71
CA GLU A 40 6.73 1.20 4.38
C GLU A 40 6.51 2.20 5.53
N LEU A 41 6.83 1.84 6.78
CA LEU A 41 6.56 2.67 7.94
C LEU A 41 7.36 3.98 7.95
N ASP A 42 8.61 3.94 7.47
CA ASP A 42 9.50 5.09 7.42
C ASP A 42 9.00 6.18 6.44
N PRO A 43 8.74 5.88 5.15
CA PRO A 43 8.24 6.90 4.22
C PRO A 43 6.82 7.38 4.58
N LEU A 44 5.95 6.54 5.16
CA LEU A 44 4.67 7.00 5.70
C LEU A 44 4.85 8.02 6.83
N THR A 45 5.78 7.76 7.74
CA THR A 45 6.12 8.69 8.83
C THR A 45 6.65 10.01 8.29
N GLN A 46 7.45 9.95 7.22
CA GLN A 46 7.96 11.13 6.53
C GLN A 46 6.83 11.96 5.90
N VAL A 47 5.92 11.35 5.14
CA VAL A 47 4.75 12.07 4.59
C VAL A 47 3.94 12.71 5.72
N ASN A 48 3.62 11.94 6.77
CA ASN A 48 2.82 12.41 7.90
C ASN A 48 3.44 13.62 8.62
N ARG A 49 4.77 13.64 8.74
CA ARG A 49 5.50 14.75 9.39
C ARG A 49 5.32 16.08 8.67
N TYR A 50 5.21 16.06 7.34
CA TYR A 50 5.18 17.27 6.51
C TYR A 50 3.79 17.60 5.94
N LEU A 51 2.73 16.90 6.37
CA LEU A 51 1.36 17.13 5.85
C LEU A 51 0.92 18.59 5.92
N PHE A 52 1.22 19.27 7.03
CA PHE A 52 0.84 20.69 7.20
C PHE A 52 1.66 21.63 6.33
N ASP A 53 2.87 21.25 5.93
CA ASP A 53 3.73 22.06 5.09
C ASP A 53 3.34 21.97 3.60
N ILE A 54 2.50 21.01 3.20
CA ILE A 54 1.93 20.92 1.84
C ILE A 54 1.16 22.19 1.48
N ALA A 55 0.51 22.84 2.45
CA ALA A 55 -0.22 24.09 2.23
C ALA A 55 0.68 25.25 1.78
N ARG A 56 1.99 25.17 2.06
CA ARG A 56 2.98 26.21 1.73
C ARG A 56 3.63 26.02 0.36
N LEU A 57 3.40 24.88 -0.28
CA LEU A 57 3.92 24.58 -1.60
C LEU A 57 3.22 25.41 -2.68
N THR A 58 3.88 25.56 -3.82
CA THR A 58 3.27 26.21 -5.00
C THR A 58 2.15 25.32 -5.57
N ASP A 59 1.28 25.89 -6.40
CA ASP A 59 0.24 25.12 -7.09
C ASP A 59 0.84 24.01 -7.97
N GLU A 60 1.94 24.32 -8.65
CA GLU A 60 2.67 23.38 -9.51
C GLU A 60 3.24 22.20 -8.71
N GLU A 61 3.86 22.46 -7.55
CA GLU A 61 4.37 21.42 -6.65
C GLU A 61 3.24 20.55 -6.09
N ARG A 62 2.12 21.17 -5.68
CA ARG A 62 0.94 20.44 -5.19
C ARG A 62 0.33 19.55 -6.27
N ASP A 63 0.28 20.02 -7.51
CA ASP A 63 -0.24 19.23 -8.63
C ASP A 63 0.66 18.04 -8.97
N VAL A 64 1.99 18.17 -8.82
CA VAL A 64 2.91 17.03 -8.92
C VAL A 64 2.64 16.02 -7.80
N LEU A 65 2.62 16.46 -6.54
CA LEU A 65 2.37 15.56 -5.40
C LEU A 65 1.00 14.87 -5.49
N ARG A 66 -0.02 15.57 -6.00
CA ARG A 66 -1.35 14.99 -6.22
C ARG A 66 -1.30 13.82 -7.18
N ARG A 67 -0.62 13.96 -8.32
CA ARG A 67 -0.50 12.87 -9.32
C ARG A 67 0.17 11.63 -8.73
N HIS A 68 1.22 11.81 -7.93
CA HIS A 68 1.91 10.72 -7.25
C HIS A 68 1.02 10.06 -6.18
N ALA A 69 0.32 10.85 -5.37
CA ALA A 69 -0.62 10.33 -4.39
C ALA A 69 -1.78 9.54 -5.05
N GLU A 70 -2.35 10.04 -6.15
CA GLU A 70 -3.39 9.35 -6.92
C GLU A 70 -2.87 8.05 -7.52
N HIS A 71 -1.65 8.06 -8.06
CA HIS A 71 -1.02 6.86 -8.58
C HIS A 71 -0.80 5.83 -7.47
N TRP A 72 -0.16 6.22 -6.37
CA TRP A 72 0.04 5.37 -5.19
C TRP A 72 -1.28 4.80 -4.64
N GLN A 73 -2.34 5.61 -4.59
CA GLN A 73 -3.67 5.16 -4.18
C GLN A 73 -4.20 4.05 -5.11
N ALA A 74 -4.12 4.23 -6.42
CA ALA A 74 -4.57 3.24 -7.40
C ALA A 74 -3.80 1.91 -7.26
N ARG A 75 -2.48 1.99 -7.05
CA ARG A 75 -1.64 0.80 -6.83
C ARG A 75 -1.97 0.10 -5.50
N SER A 76 -2.22 0.86 -4.44
CA SER A 76 -2.64 0.33 -3.13
C SER A 76 -3.98 -0.39 -3.20
N GLN A 77 -4.93 0.11 -4.01
CA GLN A 77 -6.21 -0.58 -4.26
C GLN A 77 -6.01 -1.91 -4.98
N LEU A 78 -5.11 -1.98 -5.96
CA LEU A 78 -4.75 -3.23 -6.62
C LEU A 78 -4.13 -4.22 -5.64
N LEU A 79 -3.19 -3.78 -4.80
CA LEU A 79 -2.58 -4.62 -3.76
C LEU A 79 -3.65 -5.22 -2.84
N SER A 80 -4.61 -4.41 -2.39
CA SER A 80 -5.73 -4.88 -1.56
C SER A 80 -6.52 -5.99 -2.25
N THR A 81 -6.84 -5.82 -3.54
CA THR A 81 -7.54 -6.82 -4.35
C THR A 81 -6.76 -8.14 -4.43
N VAL A 82 -5.45 -8.06 -4.68
CA VAL A 82 -4.57 -9.24 -4.78
C VAL A 82 -4.52 -10.00 -3.44
N LEU A 83 -4.36 -9.28 -2.33
CA LEU A 83 -4.31 -9.87 -0.99
C LEU A 83 -5.64 -10.52 -0.60
N GLN A 84 -6.78 -9.85 -0.87
CA GLN A 84 -8.11 -10.41 -0.63
C GLN A 84 -8.33 -11.70 -1.42
N SER A 85 -7.92 -11.74 -2.70
CA SER A 85 -8.01 -12.96 -3.50
C SER A 85 -7.20 -14.12 -2.91
N GLN A 86 -6.05 -13.84 -2.27
CA GLN A 86 -5.23 -14.87 -1.63
C GLN A 86 -5.84 -15.38 -0.34
N LEU A 87 -6.37 -14.47 0.48
CA LEU A 87 -7.09 -14.85 1.70
C LEU A 87 -8.29 -15.74 1.37
N GLY A 88 -9.08 -15.37 0.35
CA GLY A 88 -10.19 -16.22 -0.12
C GLY A 88 -9.75 -17.60 -0.59
N TYR A 89 -8.56 -17.74 -1.20
CA TYR A 89 -7.99 -19.04 -1.55
C TYR A 89 -7.58 -19.84 -0.30
N CYS A 90 -6.96 -19.20 0.69
CA CYS A 90 -6.64 -19.83 1.97
C CYS A 90 -7.92 -20.34 2.67
N ASP A 91 -8.96 -19.51 2.72
CA ASP A 91 -10.24 -19.87 3.35
C ASP A 91 -10.90 -21.05 2.63
N PHE A 92 -10.83 -21.08 1.30
CA PHE A 92 -11.29 -22.21 0.49
C PHE A 92 -10.53 -23.51 0.82
N VAL A 93 -9.19 -23.45 0.90
CA VAL A 93 -8.37 -24.60 1.28
C VAL A 93 -8.70 -25.07 2.69
N LEU A 94 -8.86 -24.16 3.65
CA LEU A 94 -9.20 -24.50 5.03
C LEU A 94 -10.59 -25.14 5.12
N THR A 95 -11.55 -24.66 4.33
CA THR A 95 -12.88 -25.27 4.18
C THR A 95 -12.78 -26.71 3.66
N LEU A 96 -11.96 -26.96 2.62
CA LEU A 96 -11.74 -28.32 2.10
C LEU A 96 -11.08 -29.25 3.12
N LEU A 97 -10.24 -28.71 4.00
CA LEU A 97 -9.61 -29.45 5.11
C LEU A 97 -10.56 -29.69 6.29
N GLY A 98 -11.85 -29.32 6.16
CA GLY A 98 -12.85 -29.51 7.20
C GLY A 98 -12.76 -28.51 8.34
N GLN A 99 -11.97 -27.44 8.20
CA GLN A 99 -12.02 -26.31 9.11
C GLN A 99 -13.16 -25.39 8.67
N SER A 100 -14.31 -25.53 9.31
CA SER A 100 -15.40 -24.57 9.21
C SER A 100 -14.96 -23.26 9.85
N GLN A 101 -14.41 -22.34 9.08
CA GLN A 101 -14.21 -20.98 9.57
C GLN A 101 -15.57 -20.29 9.71
N GLN A 102 -15.81 -19.64 10.84
CA GLN A 102 -16.82 -18.57 10.88
C GLN A 102 -16.41 -17.52 9.85
N PRO A 103 -17.34 -16.97 9.05
CA PRO A 103 -17.01 -15.98 8.04
C PRO A 103 -16.38 -14.76 8.71
N SER A 104 -15.09 -14.55 8.46
CA SER A 104 -14.40 -13.34 8.87
C SER A 104 -14.79 -12.23 7.91
N VAL A 105 -15.73 -11.38 8.36
CA VAL A 105 -16.07 -10.07 7.78
C VAL A 105 -16.91 -10.10 6.49
N ASN A 106 -18.15 -9.61 6.63
CA ASN A 106 -19.06 -9.29 5.53
C ASN A 106 -18.39 -8.37 4.50
N VAL A 107 -18.18 -8.86 3.28
CA VAL A 107 -18.05 -8.00 2.09
C VAL A 107 -19.46 -7.78 1.58
N ASN A 108 -20.06 -6.64 1.96
CA ASN A 108 -21.27 -6.16 1.30
C ASN A 108 -20.86 -5.56 -0.06
N PHE A 109 -21.43 -6.10 -1.14
CA PHE A 109 -21.41 -5.53 -2.49
C PHE A 109 -22.24 -4.25 -2.56
#